data_AF-A0A7S1SQG8-F1
#
_entry.id   AF-A0A7S1SQG8-F1
#
_cell.length_a   1.000
_cell.length_b   1.000
_cell.length_c   1.000
_cell.angle_alpha   90.00
_cell.angle_beta   90.00
_cell.angle_gamma   90.00
#
_symmetry.space_group_name_H-M   'P 1'
#
loop_
_entity.id
_entity.type
_entity.pdbx_description
1 polymer ?
#
loop_
_entity_poly.entity_id
_entity_poly.type
_entity_poly.pdbx_seq_one_letter_code
_entity_poly.pdbx_strand_id
1 'polypeptide(L)'
;MQQVFKSAAHMADTYYWYAYLQRPTDQEVTDFILEQGELLHRLYLRDRALIPPANLHELSFDSLEADPKAALRRIYHAFGWESFGSILPAIEHYCRSLSDFKKNDHRRLEPAMEAEVRSRWELLFTAFGYS
;
A
#
# COMPACT_ATOMS: atom_id res chain seq x y z
N MET A 1 -1.31 -2.09 -7.97
CA MET A 1 -2.57 -2.19 -7.20
C MET A 1 -3.12 -3.61 -7.08
N GLN A 2 -3.06 -4.48 -8.11
CA GLN A 2 -3.55 -5.87 -7.98
C GLN A 2 -2.87 -6.69 -6.86
N GLN A 3 -1.57 -6.50 -6.65
CA GLN A 3 -0.85 -7.16 -5.54
C GLN A 3 -1.39 -6.76 -4.16
N VAL A 4 -1.85 -5.51 -4.01
CA VAL A 4 -2.44 -5.01 -2.76
C VAL A 4 -3.77 -5.72 -2.49
N PHE A 5 -4.63 -5.85 -3.51
CA PHE A 5 -5.88 -6.60 -3.38
C PHE A 5 -5.61 -8.05 -2.96
N LYS A 6 -4.68 -8.74 -3.62
CA LYS A 6 -4.30 -10.12 -3.27
C LYS A 6 -3.84 -10.26 -1.82
N SER A 7 -3.04 -9.30 -1.35
CA SER A 7 -2.55 -9.28 0.03
C SER A 7 -3.69 -9.05 1.03
N ALA A 8 -4.60 -8.12 0.74
CA ALA A 8 -5.78 -7.87 1.57
C ALA A 8 -6.73 -9.08 1.62
N ALA A 9 -6.99 -9.73 0.49
CA ALA A 9 -7.80 -10.95 0.42
C ALA A 9 -7.17 -12.11 1.21
N HIS A 10 -5.85 -12.31 1.09
CA HIS A 10 -5.14 -13.32 1.87
C HIS A 10 -5.19 -13.03 3.38
N MET A 11 -5.01 -11.76 3.77
CA MET A 11 -5.13 -11.34 5.16
C MET A 11 -6.54 -11.62 5.69
N ALA A 12 -7.58 -11.24 4.93
CA ALA A 12 -8.96 -11.49 5.30
C ALA A 12 -9.24 -12.98 5.50
N ASP A 13 -8.80 -13.83 4.56
CA ASP A 13 -8.96 -15.28 4.64
C ASP A 13 -8.21 -15.91 5.82
N THR A 14 -7.07 -15.35 6.21
CA THR A 14 -6.27 -15.88 7.32
C THR A 14 -6.75 -15.38 8.69
N TYR A 15 -7.33 -14.18 8.75
CA TYR A 15 -7.59 -13.47 10.01
C TYR A 15 -9.06 -13.25 10.32
N TYR A 16 -9.88 -12.80 9.36
CA TYR A 16 -11.22 -12.30 9.65
C TYR A 16 -12.14 -13.36 10.26
N TRP A 17 -11.97 -14.62 9.89
CA TRP A 17 -12.78 -15.72 10.44
C TRP A 17 -12.61 -15.91 11.95
N TYR A 18 -11.49 -15.50 12.53
CA TYR A 18 -11.27 -15.51 13.98
C TYR A 18 -11.84 -14.28 14.69
N ALA A 19 -12.12 -13.20 13.95
CA ALA A 19 -12.54 -11.91 14.49
C ALA A 19 -14.04 -11.63 14.31
N TYR A 20 -14.75 -12.40 13.47
CA TYR A 20 -16.17 -12.20 13.25
C TYR A 20 -17.05 -12.78 14.36
N LEU A 21 -18.04 -11.98 14.78
CA LEU A 21 -19.20 -12.46 15.55
C LEU A 21 -20.34 -12.94 14.64
N GLN A 22 -20.33 -12.53 13.37
CA GLN A 22 -21.29 -12.91 12.32
C GLN A 22 -20.67 -13.94 11.35
N ARG A 23 -21.43 -14.45 10.39
CA ARG A 23 -20.95 -15.38 9.35
C ARG A 23 -21.10 -14.76 7.96
N PRO A 24 -20.23 -13.82 7.56
CA PRO A 24 -20.27 -13.28 6.21
C PRO A 24 -19.86 -14.35 5.20
N THR A 25 -20.37 -14.20 3.99
CA THR A 25 -19.98 -14.97 2.82
C THR A 25 -18.65 -14.47 2.26
N ASP A 26 -17.97 -15.29 1.47
CA ASP A 26 -16.73 -14.90 0.77
C ASP A 26 -16.94 -13.69 -0.15
N GLN A 27 -18.13 -13.58 -0.75
CA GLN A 27 -18.49 -12.43 -1.59
C GLN A 27 -18.60 -11.15 -0.76
N GLU A 28 -19.29 -11.17 0.38
CA GLU A 28 -19.40 -10.00 1.26
C GLU A 28 -18.03 -9.53 1.76
N VAL A 29 -17.12 -10.46 2.07
CA VAL A 29 -15.74 -10.12 2.44
C VAL A 29 -14.98 -9.51 1.27
N THR A 30 -15.15 -10.04 0.06
CA THR A 30 -14.53 -9.52 -1.16
C THR A 30 -15.03 -8.11 -1.48
N ASP A 31 -16.33 -7.90 -1.44
CA ASP A 31 -16.98 -6.61 -1.67
C ASP A 31 -16.50 -5.58 -0.65
N PHE A 32 -16.40 -5.98 0.63
CA PHE A 32 -15.85 -5.14 1.68
C PHE A 32 -14.40 -4.70 1.37
N ILE A 33 -13.53 -5.60 0.93
CA ILE A 33 -12.15 -5.25 0.57
C ILE A 33 -12.12 -4.25 -0.59
N LEU A 34 -12.92 -4.49 -1.63
CA LEU A 34 -13.00 -3.61 -2.80
C LEU A 34 -13.51 -2.21 -2.41
N GLU A 35 -14.61 -2.16 -1.66
CA GLU A 35 -15.24 -0.92 -1.20
C GLU A 35 -14.32 -0.11 -0.28
N GLN A 36 -13.64 -0.77 0.65
CA GLN A 36 -12.69 -0.10 1.54
C GLN A 36 -11.52 0.50 0.77
N GLY A 37 -10.95 -0.24 -0.19
CA GLY A 37 -9.89 0.25 -1.06
C GLY A 37 -10.34 1.48 -1.85
N GLU A 38 -11.54 1.44 -2.43
CA GLU A 38 -12.13 2.54 -3.19
C GLU A 38 -12.39 3.76 -2.30
N LEU A 39 -13.08 3.58 -1.18
CA LEU A 39 -13.48 4.65 -0.27
C LEU A 39 -12.27 5.39 0.29
N LEU A 40 -11.28 4.66 0.82
CA LEU A 40 -10.11 5.26 1.46
C LEU A 40 -9.31 6.12 0.48
N HIS A 41 -9.03 5.59 -0.71
CA HIS A 41 -8.24 6.32 -1.70
C HIS A 41 -9.02 7.46 -2.35
N ARG A 42 -10.33 7.29 -2.59
CA ARG A 42 -11.17 8.37 -3.11
C ARG A 42 -11.21 9.55 -2.13
N LEU A 43 -11.37 9.29 -0.83
CA LEU A 43 -11.34 10.34 0.19
C LEU A 43 -9.95 10.99 0.27
N TYR A 44 -8.88 10.20 0.28
CA TYR A 44 -7.52 10.73 0.26
C TYR A 44 -7.24 11.62 -0.96
N LEU A 45 -7.57 11.16 -2.16
CA LEU A 45 -7.34 11.92 -3.39
C LEU A 45 -8.14 13.23 -3.44
N ARG A 46 -9.36 13.23 -2.88
CA ARG A 46 -10.17 14.44 -2.72
C ARG A 46 -9.50 15.42 -1.74
N ASP A 47 -9.09 14.92 -0.58
CA ASP A 47 -8.69 15.76 0.55
C ASP A 47 -7.22 16.14 0.55
N ARG A 48 -6.34 15.46 -0.22
CA ARG A 48 -4.92 15.79 -0.28
C ARG A 48 -4.65 17.23 -0.75
N ALA A 49 -5.57 17.81 -1.53
CA ALA A 49 -5.50 19.21 -1.95
C ALA A 49 -5.70 20.21 -0.78
N LEU A 50 -6.25 19.77 0.34
CA LEU A 50 -6.38 20.55 1.57
C LEU A 50 -5.07 20.59 2.37
N ILE A 51 -4.11 19.72 2.05
CA ILE A 51 -2.82 19.64 2.73
C ILE A 51 -1.85 20.61 2.03
N PRO A 52 -1.20 21.53 2.77
CA PRO A 52 -0.16 22.38 2.18
C PRO A 52 0.92 21.54 1.49
N PRO A 53 1.44 21.92 0.31
CA PRO A 53 2.42 21.11 -0.42
C PRO A 53 3.67 20.76 0.39
N ALA A 54 4.11 21.63 1.31
CA ALA A 54 5.24 21.38 2.20
C ALA A 54 4.97 20.32 3.29
N ASN A 55 3.71 19.95 3.49
CA ASN A 55 3.25 19.02 4.52
C ASN A 55 2.79 17.67 3.93
N LEU A 56 2.94 17.46 2.62
CA LEU A 56 2.60 16.20 1.96
C LEU A 56 3.78 15.68 1.12
N HIS A 57 4.17 14.43 1.38
CA HIS A 57 5.13 13.71 0.54
C HIS A 57 4.55 12.33 0.19
N GLU A 58 4.33 12.08 -1.09
CA GLU A 58 3.87 10.78 -1.61
C GLU A 58 5.08 9.98 -2.11
N LEU A 59 5.17 8.71 -1.69
CA LEU A 59 6.25 7.79 -2.06
C LEU A 59 5.64 6.45 -2.49
N SER A 60 6.06 5.94 -3.64
CA SER A 60 5.66 4.61 -4.08
C SER A 60 6.42 3.52 -3.32
N PHE A 61 5.74 2.41 -3.04
CA PHE A 61 6.35 1.25 -2.40
C PHE A 61 7.51 0.68 -3.23
N ASP A 62 7.38 0.65 -4.57
CA ASP A 62 8.44 0.18 -5.47
C ASP A 62 9.71 1.05 -5.37
N SER A 63 9.56 2.37 -5.24
CA SER A 63 10.71 3.28 -5.05
C SER A 63 11.34 3.12 -3.67
N LEU A 64 10.54 2.80 -2.65
CA LEU A 64 11.02 2.53 -1.31
C LEU A 64 11.82 1.22 -1.28
N GLU A 65 11.33 0.17 -1.94
CA GLU A 65 11.98 -1.13 -1.96
C GLU A 65 13.28 -1.12 -2.77
N ALA A 66 13.29 -0.44 -3.92
CA ALA A 66 14.46 -0.39 -4.80
C ALA A 66 15.66 0.30 -4.13
N ASP A 67 15.43 1.39 -3.38
CA ASP A 67 16.47 2.06 -2.58
C ASP A 67 15.85 2.73 -1.35
N PRO A 68 15.74 2.00 -0.23
CA PRO A 68 15.14 2.53 1.00
C PRO A 68 15.89 3.75 1.54
N LYS A 69 17.21 3.80 1.36
CA LYS A 69 18.05 4.89 1.85
C LYS A 69 17.79 6.16 1.07
N ALA A 70 17.76 6.08 -0.26
CA ALA A 70 17.43 7.22 -1.09
C ALA A 70 15.98 7.68 -0.88
N ALA A 71 15.04 6.75 -0.71
CA ALA A 71 13.65 7.08 -0.41
C ALA A 71 13.48 7.84 0.91
N LEU A 72 14.09 7.35 1.99
CA LEU A 72 14.06 8.03 3.29
C LEU A 72 14.77 9.39 3.24
N ARG A 73 15.88 9.50 2.50
CA ARG A 73 16.55 10.79 2.29
C ARG A 73 15.64 11.80 1.59
N ARG A 74 14.86 11.37 0.58
CA ARG A 74 13.88 12.24 -0.11
C ARG A 74 12.77 12.71 0.83
N ILE A 75 12.30 11.84 1.73
CA ILE A 75 11.33 12.21 2.77
C ILE A 75 11.90 13.31 3.66
N TYR A 76 13.12 13.11 4.20
CA TYR A 76 13.77 14.11 5.06
C TYR A 76 13.95 15.45 4.35
N HIS A 77 14.40 15.41 3.09
CA HIS A 77 14.55 16.62 2.28
C HIS A 77 13.21 17.32 2.03
N ALA A 78 12.15 16.57 1.71
CA ALA A 78 10.83 17.14 1.44
C ALA A 78 10.25 17.92 2.62
N PHE A 79 10.52 17.46 3.85
CA PHE A 79 10.08 18.11 5.08
C PHE A 79 11.12 19.06 5.70
N GLY A 80 12.28 19.25 5.08
CA GLY A 80 13.34 20.11 5.60
C GLY A 80 13.98 19.60 6.90
N TRP A 81 13.99 18.28 7.12
CA TRP A 81 14.59 17.68 8.31
C TRP A 81 16.10 17.47 8.12
N GLU A 82 16.91 18.16 8.92
CA GLU A 82 18.37 18.19 8.77
C GLU A 82 19.08 16.93 9.34
N SER A 83 18.38 16.11 10.13
CA SER A 83 18.98 15.01 10.90
C SER A 83 19.03 13.66 10.17
N PHE A 84 19.02 13.63 8.83
CA PHE A 84 19.11 12.37 8.09
C PHE A 84 20.45 11.65 8.32
N GLY A 85 21.55 12.42 8.35
CA GLY A 85 22.89 11.87 8.52
C GLY A 85 23.07 11.11 9.84
N SER A 86 22.44 11.57 10.92
CA SER A 86 22.55 10.92 12.24
C SER A 86 21.80 9.58 12.31
N ILE A 87 20.76 9.38 11.49
CA ILE A 87 19.98 8.13 11.50
C ILE A 87 20.40 7.14 10.40
N LEU A 88 21.21 7.57 9.43
CA LEU A 88 21.66 6.73 8.32
C LEU A 88 22.28 5.39 8.78
N PRO A 89 23.14 5.33 9.82
CA PRO A 89 23.68 4.06 10.30
C PRO A 89 22.61 3.08 10.80
N ALA A 90 21.55 3.60 11.45
CA ALA A 90 20.44 2.79 11.94
C ALA A 90 19.59 2.26 10.78
N ILE A 91 19.32 3.10 9.77
CA ILE A 91 18.66 2.67 8.53
C ILE A 91 19.46 1.56 7.85
N GLU A 92 20.78 1.73 7.70
CA GLU A 92 21.64 0.74 7.07
C GLU A 92 21.70 -0.59 7.83
N HIS A 93 21.71 -0.52 9.16
CA HIS A 93 21.58 -1.71 9.98
C HIS A 93 20.26 -2.44 9.73
N TYR A 94 19.14 -1.71 9.73
CA TYR A 94 17.82 -2.30 9.49
C TYR A 94 17.70 -2.88 8.07
N CYS A 95 18.13 -2.16 7.03
CA CYS A 95 18.13 -2.69 5.67
C CYS A 95 18.94 -3.98 5.54
N ARG A 96 20.07 -4.12 6.25
CA ARG A 96 20.82 -5.38 6.29
C ARG A 96 20.04 -6.50 6.96
N SER A 97 19.29 -6.22 8.03
CA SER A 97 18.43 -7.23 8.67
C SER A 97 17.27 -7.71 7.80
N LEU A 98 16.95 -7.02 6.71
CA LEU A 98 15.90 -7.41 5.76
C LEU A 98 16.45 -8.19 4.55
N SER A 99 17.74 -8.54 4.52
CA SER A 99 18.37 -9.14 3.33
C SER A 99 17.80 -10.48 2.90
N ASP A 100 17.18 -11.21 3.82
CA ASP A 100 16.53 -12.51 3.60
C ASP A 100 14.99 -12.41 3.61
N PHE A 101 14.44 -11.21 3.78
CA PHE A 101 12.99 -10.99 3.76
C PHE A 101 12.42 -11.33 2.38
N LYS A 102 11.35 -12.12 2.38
CA LYS A 102 10.62 -12.50 1.17
C LYS A 102 9.18 -12.04 1.30
N LYS A 103 8.71 -11.32 0.29
CA LYS A 103 7.28 -11.04 0.14
C LYS A 103 6.53 -12.34 -0.06
N ASN A 104 5.30 -12.36 0.45
CA ASN A 104 4.38 -13.44 0.16
C ASN A 104 4.05 -13.45 -1.35
N ASP A 105 4.14 -14.63 -1.95
CA ASP A 105 3.63 -14.85 -3.30
C ASP A 105 2.17 -15.32 -3.20
N HIS A 106 1.26 -14.39 -3.45
CA HIS A 106 -0.17 -14.66 -3.41
C HIS A 106 -0.64 -15.22 -4.77
N ARG A 107 -1.51 -16.24 -4.70
CA ARG A 107 -2.13 -16.90 -5.85
C ARG A 107 -2.63 -15.90 -6.89
N ARG A 108 -2.53 -16.29 -8.16
CA ARG A 108 -3.08 -15.49 -9.26
C ARG A 108 -4.60 -15.35 -9.07
N LEU A 109 -5.11 -14.16 -9.36
CA LEU A 109 -6.54 -13.91 -9.37
C LEU A 109 -7.15 -14.54 -10.62
N GLU A 110 -8.40 -14.99 -10.51
CA GLU A 110 -9.17 -15.36 -11.69
C GLU A 110 -9.36 -14.14 -12.61
N PRO A 111 -9.37 -14.32 -13.95
CA PRO A 111 -9.45 -13.19 -14.89
C PRO A 111 -10.63 -12.24 -14.64
N ALA A 112 -11.77 -12.78 -14.19
CA ALA A 112 -12.94 -11.97 -13.83
C ALA A 112 -12.65 -11.04 -12.63
N MET A 113 -11.98 -11.54 -11.59
CA MET A 113 -11.60 -10.75 -10.42
C MET A 113 -10.49 -9.75 -10.75
N GLU A 114 -9.52 -10.10 -11.60
CA GLU A 114 -8.52 -9.14 -12.10
C GLU A 114 -9.18 -7.96 -12.83
N ALA A 115 -10.19 -8.25 -13.65
CA ALA A 115 -10.96 -7.23 -14.38
C ALA A 115 -11.81 -6.38 -13.45
N GLU A 116 -12.45 -7.00 -12.45
CA GLU A 116 -13.25 -6.29 -11.46
C GLU A 116 -12.41 -5.34 -10.61
N VAL A 117 -11.28 -5.79 -10.07
CA VAL A 117 -10.34 -4.93 -9.33
C VAL A 117 -9.86 -3.77 -10.20
N ARG A 118 -9.53 -4.02 -11.47
CA ARG A 118 -9.09 -2.99 -12.41
C ARG A 118 -10.19 -1.95 -12.67
N SER A 119 -11.42 -2.40 -12.84
CA SER A 119 -12.58 -1.54 -13.05
C SER A 119 -12.89 -0.70 -11.81
N ARG A 120 -13.09 -1.34 -10.65
CA ARG A 120 -13.48 -0.66 -9.41
C ARG A 120 -12.41 0.28 -8.88
N TRP A 121 -11.13 -0.05 -9.06
CA TRP A 121 -10.02 0.77 -8.58
C TRP A 121 -9.34 1.57 -9.69
N GLU A 122 -9.96 1.75 -10.85
CA GLU A 122 -9.38 2.46 -12.01
C GLU A 122 -8.78 3.81 -11.61
N LEU A 123 -9.51 4.60 -10.81
CA LEU A 123 -9.05 5.88 -10.28
C LEU A 123 -7.68 5.78 -9.58
N LEU A 124 -7.44 4.71 -8.82
CA LEU A 124 -6.19 4.50 -8.09
C LEU A 124 -5.04 4.14 -9.03
N PHE A 125 -5.31 3.29 -10.02
CA PHE A 125 -4.32 2.96 -11.05
C PHE A 125 -3.89 4.22 -11.79
N THR A 126 -4.84 5.05 -12.23
CA THR A 126 -4.56 6.31 -12.92
C THR A 126 -3.85 7.32 -12.02
N ALA A 127 -4.35 7.56 -10.80
CA ALA A 127 -3.82 8.59 -9.91
C ALA A 127 -2.37 8.34 -9.47
N PHE A 128 -1.98 7.07 -9.35
CA PHE A 128 -0.65 6.68 -8.89
C PHE A 128 0.24 6.05 -9.97
N GLY A 129 -0.23 6.00 -11.23
CA GLY A 129 0.55 5.51 -12.37
C GLY A 129 0.86 4.01 -12.33
N TYR A 130 -0.01 3.19 -11.73
CA TYR A 130 0.12 1.73 -11.74
C TYR A 130 -0.64 1.12 -12.92
N SER A 131 -0.18 -0.04 -13.40
CA SER A 131 -0.85 -0.86 -14.44
C SER A 131 -1.28 -2.24 -13.94
#